data_AF-A0A3D4IQ70-F1
#
_entry.id   AF-A0A3D4IQ70-F1
#
_cell.length_a   1.000
_cell.length_b   1.000
_cell.length_c   1.000
_cell.angle_alpha   90.00
_cell.angle_beta   90.00
_cell.angle_gamma   90.00
#
_symmetry.space_group_name_H-M   'P 1'
#
loop_
_entity.id
_entity.type
_entity.pdbx_description
1 polymer ?
#
loop_
_entity_poly.entity_id
_entity_poly.type
_entity_poly.pdbx_seq_one_letter_code
_entity_poly.pdbx_strand_id
1 'polypeptide(L)'
;MEQFLRIFLPAYFIVYFGIAFVAKSIIVAKRIGKNPLVLPKDDSAYGLIGFYFKLTIILMFVYVLLFAFVPSLDHSYLPIKQLENLTIKYIGLGLLGFALIWTTIAQGHMKNSWRIGIDAVTKTELITTGLFGISRNPIFFGMTI
;
A
#
# COMPACT_ATOMS: atom_id res chain seq x y z
N MET A 1 6.91 3.19 -23.95
CA MET A 1 6.93 2.72 -22.55
C MET A 1 6.74 3.86 -21.57
N GLU A 2 7.53 4.96 -21.63
CA GLU A 2 7.40 6.07 -20.67
C GLU A 2 6.03 6.73 -20.63
N GLN A 3 5.46 7.08 -21.78
CA GLN A 3 4.10 7.64 -21.85
C GLN A 3 3.05 6.72 -21.21
N PHE A 4 3.20 5.41 -21.41
CA PHE A 4 2.35 4.42 -20.75
C PHE A 4 2.53 4.45 -19.23
N LEU A 5 3.78 4.45 -18.73
CA LEU A 5 4.07 4.49 -17.29
C LEU A 5 3.53 5.77 -16.63
N ARG A 6 3.59 6.92 -17.30
CA ARG A 6 3.08 8.20 -16.80
C ARG A 6 1.58 8.19 -16.56
N ILE A 7 0.83 7.35 -17.27
CA ILE A 7 -0.61 7.16 -17.07
C ILE A 7 -0.85 5.99 -16.11
N PHE A 8 -0.14 4.90 -16.31
CA PHE A 8 -0.34 3.65 -15.57
C PHE A 8 0.01 3.80 -14.09
N LEU A 9 1.15 4.39 -13.72
CA LEU A 9 1.59 4.49 -12.32
C LEU A 9 0.63 5.31 -11.44
N PRO A 10 0.16 6.52 -11.82
CA PRO A 10 -0.84 7.23 -11.02
C PRO A 10 -2.16 6.48 -10.96
N ALA A 11 -2.63 5.89 -12.08
CA ALA A 11 -3.84 5.09 -12.08
C ALA A 11 -3.74 3.88 -11.15
N TYR A 12 -2.62 3.15 -11.23
CA TYR A 12 -2.33 2.02 -10.35
C TYR A 12 -2.28 2.47 -8.89
N PHE A 13 -1.60 3.58 -8.57
CA PHE A 13 -1.52 4.10 -7.20
C PHE A 13 -2.93 4.41 -6.66
N ILE A 14 -3.77 5.08 -7.45
CA ILE A 14 -5.16 5.39 -7.08
C ILE A 14 -5.97 4.12 -6.86
N VAL A 15 -5.85 3.13 -7.75
CA VAL A 15 -6.56 1.84 -7.65
C VAL A 15 -6.09 1.07 -6.43
N TYR A 16 -4.79 0.91 -6.24
CA TYR A 16 -4.20 0.22 -5.09
C TYR A 16 -4.61 0.90 -3.79
N PHE A 17 -4.45 2.22 -3.69
CA PHE A 17 -4.81 2.96 -2.49
C PHE A 17 -6.32 2.90 -2.20
N GLY A 18 -7.12 3.06 -3.26
CA GLY A 18 -8.57 2.96 -3.23
C GLY A 18 -9.05 1.60 -2.74
N ILE A 19 -8.45 0.50 -3.19
CA ILE A 19 -8.82 -0.85 -2.76
C ILE A 19 -8.28 -1.14 -1.36
N ALA A 20 -6.96 -1.04 -1.18
CA ALA A 20 -6.27 -1.56 -0.01
C ALA A 20 -6.48 -0.71 1.26
N PHE A 21 -6.71 0.59 1.12
CA PHE A 21 -6.90 1.49 2.27
C PHE A 21 -8.32 2.01 2.36
N VAL A 22 -8.87 2.61 1.29
CA VAL A 22 -10.16 3.30 1.37
C VAL A 22 -11.33 2.31 1.43
N ALA A 23 -11.50 1.48 0.40
CA ALA A 23 -12.58 0.53 0.29
C ALA A 23 -12.53 -0.49 1.43
N LYS A 24 -11.33 -1.04 1.72
CA LYS A 24 -11.17 -1.99 2.83
C LYS A 24 -11.57 -1.37 4.18
N SER A 25 -11.16 -0.13 4.47
CA SER A 25 -11.55 0.54 5.71
C SER A 25 -13.06 0.77 5.80
N ILE A 26 -13.70 1.22 4.72
CA ILE A 26 -15.15 1.44 4.70
C ILE A 26 -15.91 0.13 4.89
N ILE A 27 -15.54 -0.94 4.16
CA ILE A 27 -16.20 -2.25 4.24
C ILE A 27 -16.09 -2.81 5.65
N VAL A 28 -14.89 -2.79 6.22
CA VAL A 28 -14.66 -3.31 7.57
C VAL A 28 -15.38 -2.45 8.60
N ALA A 29 -15.32 -1.12 8.49
CA ALA A 29 -16.01 -0.21 9.41
C ALA A 29 -17.51 -0.48 9.48
N LYS A 30 -18.15 -0.68 8.32
CA LYS A 30 -19.58 -1.03 8.23
C LYS A 30 -19.90 -2.38 8.88
N ARG A 31 -19.00 -3.37 8.77
CA ARG A 31 -19.22 -4.71 9.35
C ARG A 31 -19.04 -4.77 10.86
N ILE A 32 -18.17 -3.93 11.42
CA ILE A 32 -17.82 -3.97 12.85
C ILE A 32 -18.42 -2.82 13.65
N GLY A 33 -19.06 -1.85 13.00
CA GLY A 33 -19.67 -0.68 13.64
C GLY A 33 -18.68 0.35 14.22
N LYS A 34 -17.39 0.26 13.89
CA LYS A 34 -16.33 1.16 14.39
C LYS A 34 -15.24 1.40 13.34
N ASN A 35 -14.45 2.46 13.50
CA ASN A 35 -13.36 2.78 12.57
C ASN A 35 -12.18 1.79 12.72
N PRO A 36 -11.76 1.07 11.66
CA PRO A 36 -10.62 0.16 11.70
C PRO A 36 -9.25 0.85 11.65
N LEU A 37 -9.22 2.18 11.41
CA LEU A 37 -8.02 3.00 11.49
C LEU A 37 -7.80 3.46 12.93
N VAL A 38 -6.86 2.80 13.62
CA VAL A 38 -6.56 2.95 15.05
C VAL A 38 -5.11 3.39 15.27
N LEU A 39 -4.60 4.29 14.41
CA LEU A 39 -3.28 4.87 14.58
C LEU A 39 -3.28 5.85 15.77
N PRO A 40 -2.33 5.71 16.73
CA PRO A 40 -2.15 6.68 17.80
C PRO A 40 -1.87 8.08 17.25
N LYS A 41 -2.34 9.09 17.97
CA LYS A 41 -2.11 10.52 17.67
C LYS A 41 -1.34 11.21 18.80
N ASP A 42 -0.64 10.42 19.60
CA ASP A 42 0.19 10.87 20.71
C ASP A 42 1.66 10.97 20.28
N ASP A 43 2.51 11.45 21.18
CA ASP A 43 3.96 11.58 20.97
C ASP A 43 4.71 10.26 21.24
N SER A 44 4.01 9.12 21.27
CA SER A 44 4.64 7.82 21.42
C SER A 44 5.40 7.39 20.15
N ALA A 45 6.27 6.39 20.28
CA ALA A 45 6.93 5.79 19.12
C ALA A 45 5.92 5.29 18.06
N TYR A 46 4.76 4.77 18.49
CA TYR A 46 3.71 4.32 17.57
C TYR A 46 3.00 5.50 16.88
N GLY A 47 2.80 6.62 17.58
CA GLY A 47 2.28 7.86 17.00
C GLY A 47 3.21 8.43 15.94
N LEU A 48 4.52 8.46 16.21
CA LEU A 48 5.55 8.87 15.25
C LEU A 48 5.58 7.98 14.00
N ILE A 49 5.53 6.66 14.18
CA ILE A 49 5.46 5.70 13.04
C ILE A 49 4.19 5.94 12.22
N GLY A 50 3.05 6.18 12.87
CA GLY A 50 1.79 6.52 12.19
C GLY A 50 1.88 7.82 11.40
N PHE A 51 2.60 8.82 11.90
CA PHE A 51 2.89 10.06 11.18
C PHE A 51 3.76 9.81 9.94
N TYR A 52 4.89 9.12 10.09
CA TYR A 52 5.78 8.78 8.98
C TYR A 52 5.09 7.93 7.92
N PHE A 53 4.26 6.96 8.32
CA PHE A 53 3.47 6.17 7.39
C PHE A 53 2.58 7.04 6.49
N LYS A 54 1.84 8.00 7.07
CA LYS A 54 1.01 8.93 6.30
C LYS A 54 1.85 9.84 5.41
N LEU A 55 2.96 10.36 5.93
CA LEU A 55 3.86 11.23 5.19
C LEU A 55 4.46 10.49 3.98
N THR A 56 4.90 9.25 4.14
CA THR A 56 5.42 8.42 3.05
C THR A 56 4.37 8.22 1.96
N ILE A 57 3.12 7.90 2.31
CA ILE A 57 2.05 7.76 1.31
C ILE A 57 1.81 9.06 0.54
N ILE A 58 1.78 10.20 1.23
CA ILE A 58 1.59 11.52 0.60
C ILE A 58 2.75 11.83 -0.34
N LEU A 59 3.99 11.65 0.13
CA LEU A 59 5.19 11.90 -0.68
C LEU A 59 5.26 10.97 -1.89
N MET A 60 4.89 9.69 -1.75
CA MET A 60 4.79 8.76 -2.88
C MET A 60 3.72 9.20 -3.88
N PHE A 61 2.56 9.68 -3.42
CA PHE A 61 1.52 10.19 -4.32
C PHE A 61 2.00 11.42 -5.09
N VAL A 62 2.61 12.39 -4.40
CA VAL A 62 3.21 13.57 -5.03
C VAL A 62 4.28 13.16 -6.03
N TYR A 63 5.15 12.21 -5.68
CA TYR A 63 6.17 11.69 -6.58
C TYR A 63 5.58 11.13 -7.88
N VAL A 64 4.55 10.29 -7.78
CA VAL A 64 3.89 9.70 -8.96
C VAL A 64 3.17 10.76 -9.80
N LEU A 65 2.59 11.79 -9.18
CA LEU A 65 2.01 12.93 -9.90
C LEU A 65 3.07 13.78 -10.62
N LEU A 66 4.19 14.07 -9.95
CA LEU A 66 5.30 14.81 -10.58
C LEU A 66 5.85 14.04 -11.78
N PHE A 67 6.03 12.72 -11.66
CA PHE A 67 6.44 11.87 -12.77
C PHE A 67 5.43 11.92 -13.95
N ALA A 68 4.14 11.95 -13.66
CA ALA A 68 3.09 11.99 -14.68
C ALA A 68 2.97 13.35 -15.38
N PHE A 69 3.02 14.45 -14.62
CA PHE A 69 2.67 15.79 -15.09
C PHE A 69 3.85 16.74 -15.31
N VAL A 70 5.05 16.41 -14.81
CA VAL A 70 6.24 17.25 -14.95
C VAL A 70 7.40 16.46 -15.61
N PRO A 71 7.30 16.13 -16.92
CA PRO A 71 8.29 15.36 -17.66
C PRO A 71 9.74 15.85 -17.57
N SER A 72 9.93 17.15 -17.40
CA SER A 72 11.24 17.79 -17.34
C SER A 72 12.08 17.35 -16.12
N LEU A 73 11.44 16.83 -15.07
CA LEU A 73 12.13 16.36 -13.86
C LEU A 73 12.67 14.93 -14.01
N ASP A 74 12.15 14.14 -14.94
CA ASP A 74 12.38 12.69 -15.05
C ASP A 74 13.88 12.33 -15.20
N HIS A 75 14.60 13.03 -16.08
CA HIS A 75 16.02 12.80 -16.33
C HIS A 75 16.96 13.67 -15.47
N SER A 76 16.41 14.53 -14.62
CA SER A 76 17.18 15.52 -13.86
C SER A 76 17.68 14.99 -12.52
N TYR A 77 17.09 13.91 -12.00
CA TYR A 77 17.40 13.38 -10.66
C TYR A 77 17.92 11.93 -10.72
N LEU A 78 19.24 11.78 -10.71
CA LEU A 78 19.97 10.54 -10.40
C LEU A 78 19.41 9.26 -11.09
N PRO A 79 19.33 9.21 -12.43
CA PRO A 79 18.84 8.03 -13.12
C PRO A 79 19.75 6.83 -12.85
N ILE A 80 19.16 5.74 -12.37
CA ILE A 80 19.83 4.43 -12.28
C ILE A 80 19.74 3.78 -13.65
N LYS A 81 20.70 4.08 -14.53
CA LYS A 81 20.71 3.64 -15.94
C LYS A 81 20.50 2.12 -16.11
N GLN A 82 20.95 1.32 -15.15
CA GLN A 82 20.76 -0.13 -15.17
C GLN A 82 19.29 -0.55 -15.09
N LEU A 83 18.43 0.27 -14.48
CA LEU A 83 16.99 0.03 -14.38
C LEU A 83 16.20 0.56 -15.59
N GLU A 84 16.85 1.28 -16.51
CA GLU A 84 16.22 1.76 -17.76
C GLU A 84 16.04 0.65 -18.81
N ASN A 85 16.23 -0.61 -18.43
CA ASN A 85 16.03 -1.76 -19.30
C ASN A 85 14.53 -2.12 -19.43
N LEU A 86 14.09 -2.40 -20.66
CA LEU A 86 12.69 -2.71 -20.95
C LEU A 86 12.19 -3.98 -20.23
N THR A 87 13.03 -5.01 -20.13
CA THR A 87 12.72 -6.25 -19.40
C THR A 87 12.49 -5.96 -17.91
N ILE A 88 13.33 -5.13 -17.30
CA ILE A 88 13.18 -4.73 -15.89
C ILE A 88 11.86 -3.98 -15.69
N LYS A 89 11.49 -3.08 -16.60
CA LYS A 89 10.21 -2.36 -16.55
C LYS A 89 9.01 -3.32 -16.59
N TYR A 90 9.04 -4.34 -17.44
CA TYR A 90 7.98 -5.36 -17.48
C TYR A 90 7.93 -6.22 -16.21
N ILE A 91 9.09 -6.60 -15.66
CA ILE A 91 9.15 -7.30 -14.36
C ILE A 91 8.52 -6.43 -13.27
N GLY A 92 8.87 -5.14 -13.20
CA GLY A 92 8.29 -4.20 -12.24
C GLY A 92 6.77 -4.08 -12.38
N LEU A 93 6.24 -3.98 -13.61
CA LEU A 93 4.79 -3.98 -13.84
C LEU A 93 4.12 -5.29 -13.38
N GLY A 94 4.77 -6.43 -13.62
CA GLY A 94 4.31 -7.73 -13.12
C GLY A 94 4.29 -7.79 -11.59
N LEU A 95 5.33 -7.27 -10.94
CA LEU A 95 5.42 -7.17 -9.48
C LEU A 95 4.32 -6.27 -8.90
N LEU A 96 4.04 -5.12 -9.52
CA LEU A 96 2.91 -4.27 -9.11
C LEU A 96 1.56 -4.99 -9.22
N GLY A 97 1.33 -5.73 -10.30
CA GLY A 97 0.13 -6.56 -10.46
C GLY A 97 0.01 -7.62 -9.35
N PHE A 98 1.11 -8.32 -9.09
CA PHE A 98 1.18 -9.32 -8.02
C PHE A 98 0.95 -8.70 -6.63
N ALA A 99 1.60 -7.59 -6.32
CA ALA A 99 1.48 -6.85 -5.06
C ALA A 99 0.03 -6.48 -4.76
N LEU A 100 -0.70 -5.96 -5.75
CA LEU A 100 -2.11 -5.60 -5.60
C LEU A 100 -2.98 -6.83 -5.30
N ILE A 101 -2.84 -7.89 -6.08
CA ILE A 101 -3.60 -9.13 -5.91
C ILE A 101 -3.30 -9.75 -4.54
N TRP A 102 -2.02 -9.89 -4.20
CA TRP A 102 -1.57 -10.49 -2.96
C TRP A 102 -2.08 -9.70 -1.74
N THR A 103 -1.91 -8.38 -1.75
CA THR A 103 -2.38 -7.50 -0.67
C THR A 103 -3.88 -7.63 -0.48
N THR A 104 -4.65 -7.62 -1.59
CA THR A 104 -6.11 -7.74 -1.54
C THR A 104 -6.56 -9.08 -0.97
N ILE A 105 -5.95 -10.19 -1.39
CA ILE A 105 -6.25 -11.53 -0.87
C ILE A 105 -5.89 -11.63 0.62
N ALA A 106 -4.71 -11.15 1.02
CA ALA A 106 -4.26 -11.14 2.41
C ALA A 106 -5.22 -10.33 3.30
N GLN A 107 -5.62 -9.14 2.86
CA GLN A 107 -6.63 -8.34 3.56
C GLN A 107 -7.99 -9.04 3.63
N GLY A 108 -8.38 -9.76 2.56
CA GLY A 108 -9.57 -10.59 2.52
C GLY A 108 -9.57 -11.66 3.61
N HIS A 109 -8.47 -12.41 3.75
CA HIS A 109 -8.30 -13.44 4.78
C HIS A 109 -8.40 -12.91 6.21
N MET A 110 -7.96 -11.67 6.48
CA MET A 110 -8.16 -11.05 7.80
C MET A 110 -9.63 -10.78 8.16
N LYS A 111 -10.54 -10.77 7.17
CA LYS A 111 -11.99 -10.54 7.36
C LYS A 111 -12.28 -9.32 8.25
N ASN A 112 -13.02 -9.54 9.34
CA ASN A 112 -13.41 -8.55 10.33
C ASN A 112 -12.31 -8.27 11.35
N SER A 113 -11.12 -8.88 11.29
CA SER A 113 -9.98 -8.59 12.18
C SER A 113 -9.01 -7.56 11.59
N TRP A 114 -9.17 -7.16 10.32
CA TRP A 114 -8.26 -6.23 9.64
C TRP A 114 -8.29 -4.81 10.24
N ARG A 115 -7.17 -4.28 10.72
CA ARG A 115 -7.04 -2.91 11.27
C ARG A 115 -5.73 -2.28 10.81
N ILE A 116 -5.68 -0.95 10.80
CA ILE A 116 -4.44 -0.20 10.62
C ILE A 116 -4.07 0.42 11.96
N GLY A 117 -2.92 0.03 12.50
CA GLY A 117 -2.51 0.36 13.88
C GLY A 117 -2.79 -0.79 14.85
N ILE A 118 -2.56 -0.53 16.14
CA ILE A 118 -2.70 -1.52 17.22
C ILE A 118 -3.89 -1.12 18.09
N ASP A 119 -4.97 -1.89 18.02
CA ASP A 119 -6.15 -1.73 18.89
C ASP A 119 -5.89 -2.47 20.22
N ALA A 120 -5.44 -1.75 21.25
CA ALA A 120 -5.13 -2.33 22.56
C ALA A 120 -6.39 -2.71 23.37
N VAL A 121 -7.56 -2.17 22.99
CA VAL A 121 -8.81 -2.35 23.73
C VAL A 121 -9.57 -3.56 23.19
N THR A 122 -9.61 -3.71 21.86
CA THR A 122 -10.44 -4.74 21.22
C THR A 122 -9.64 -6.00 20.95
N LYS A 123 -10.02 -7.10 21.61
CA LYS A 123 -9.51 -8.43 21.26
C LYS A 123 -10.15 -8.92 19.96
N THR A 124 -9.33 -9.26 18.98
CA THR A 124 -9.75 -9.90 17.73
C THR A 124 -9.25 -11.34 17.68
N GLU A 125 -9.96 -12.19 16.96
CA GLU A 125 -9.50 -13.57 16.73
C GLU A 125 -8.19 -13.61 15.94
N LEU A 126 -7.34 -14.55 16.32
CA LEU A 126 -6.10 -14.84 15.61
C LEU A 126 -6.41 -15.61 14.32
N ILE A 127 -6.15 -15.00 13.17
CA ILE A 127 -6.29 -15.69 11.89
C ILE A 127 -5.02 -16.53 11.63
N THR A 128 -5.23 -17.81 11.34
CA THR A 128 -4.17 -18.81 11.04
C THR A 128 -4.41 -19.58 9.75
N THR A 129 -5.50 -19.26 9.02
CA THR A 129 -5.87 -19.91 7.76
C THR A 129 -5.52 -19.04 6.54
N GLY A 130 -5.48 -19.65 5.36
CA GLY A 130 -5.07 -18.98 4.13
C GLY A 130 -3.62 -18.48 4.21
N LEU A 131 -3.36 -17.26 3.72
CA LEU A 131 -2.01 -16.67 3.74
C LEU A 131 -1.43 -16.49 5.15
N PHE A 132 -2.28 -16.41 6.18
CA PHE A 132 -1.84 -16.29 7.57
C PHE A 132 -1.34 -17.60 8.19
N GLY A 133 -1.52 -18.73 7.50
CA GLY A 133 -0.88 -20.00 7.84
C GLY A 133 0.58 -20.09 7.38
N ILE A 134 0.99 -19.23 6.43
CA ILE A 134 2.34 -19.20 5.86
C ILE A 134 3.19 -18.10 6.51
N SER A 135 2.61 -16.90 6.68
CA SER A 135 3.30 -15.74 7.26
C SER A 135 2.38 -15.02 8.25
N ARG A 136 2.97 -14.41 9.29
CA ARG A 136 2.23 -13.55 10.23
C ARG A 136 1.90 -12.17 9.64
N ASN A 137 2.62 -11.76 8.58
CA ASN A 137 2.54 -10.42 7.98
C ASN A 137 2.36 -10.46 6.45
N PRO A 138 1.42 -11.25 5.89
CA PRO A 138 1.28 -11.42 4.44
C PRO A 138 0.83 -10.13 3.73
N ILE A 139 0.11 -9.23 4.41
CA ILE A 139 -0.27 -7.91 3.85
C ILE A 139 0.98 -7.07 3.62
N PHE A 140 1.87 -6.99 4.62
CA PHE A 140 3.11 -6.23 4.50
C PHE A 140 4.04 -6.81 3.43
N PHE A 141 4.09 -8.13 3.26
CA PHE A 141 4.82 -8.73 2.13
C PHE A 141 4.32 -8.19 0.79
N GLY A 142 3.00 -8.14 0.57
CA GLY A 142 2.43 -7.57 -0.65
C GLY A 142 2.65 -6.05 -0.79
N MET A 143 2.79 -5.32 0.31
CA MET A 143 3.12 -3.88 0.29
C MET A 143 4.61 -3.59 0.03
N THR A 144 5.49 -4.54 0.35
CA THR A 144 6.95 -4.40 0.17
C THR A 144 7.37 -4.67 -1.27
N ILE A 145 6.61 -5.48 -2.01
CA ILE A 145 6.83 -5.78 -3.44
C ILE A 145 6.45 -4.58 -4.30
#